data_AF-A0A914J7Y9-F1
#
_entry.id   AF-A0A914J7Y9-F1
#
_cell.length_a   1.000
_cell.length_b   1.000
_cell.length_c   1.000
_cell.angle_alpha   90.00
_cell.angle_beta   90.00
_cell.angle_gamma   90.00
#
_symmetry.space_group_name_H-M   'P 1'
#
loop_
_entity.id
_entity.type
_entity.pdbx_description
1 polymer ?
#
loop_
_entity_poly.entity_id
_entity_poly.type
_entity_poly.pdbx_seq_one_letter_code
_entity_poly.pdbx_strand_id
1 'polypeptide(L)'
;MKALCCFQIKLNLVGPNRLVSFAKRLQSLSIKSHPEILMSCLECKIAMDAILIELRTDKSVNNLANDLINGVCPKLPPAFNASCYDFMGMYGPTVVNMTLYQVTAESLCIGMHSCPNNTAAAAIAKLSYSEREQLSCEACQGVSKFVEAEITDPVINKELVHGLTSLVCNHVPKAAFNVCNNLAQGTIPLMLTRIEQIIGDGKVCKNIHAC
;
A
#
# COMPACT_ATOMS: atom_id res chain seq x y z
N MET A 1 28.28 -7.39 -10.37
CA MET A 1 27.47 -6.44 -9.58
C MET A 1 26.15 -7.11 -9.23
N LYS A 2 26.08 -7.67 -8.01
CA LYS A 2 24.94 -8.35 -7.39
C LYS A 2 24.52 -7.46 -6.22
N ALA A 3 23.38 -6.78 -6.28
CA ALA A 3 22.84 -6.05 -5.13
C ALA A 3 21.36 -5.62 -5.27
N LEU A 4 20.49 -6.43 -5.90
CA LEU A 4 19.04 -6.16 -5.93
C LEU A 4 18.18 -7.37 -5.48
N CYS A 5 18.79 -8.38 -4.84
CA CYS A 5 18.12 -9.67 -4.59
C CYS A 5 17.54 -9.85 -3.17
N CYS A 6 17.50 -8.83 -2.31
CA CYS A 6 17.13 -8.99 -0.89
C CYS A 6 15.79 -8.39 -0.44
N PHE A 7 14.99 -7.79 -1.33
CA PHE A 7 13.59 -7.47 -1.02
C PHE A 7 12.63 -8.43 -1.72
N GLN A 8 12.94 -9.73 -1.62
CA GLN A 8 11.97 -10.81 -1.82
C GLN A 8 11.60 -11.33 -0.43
N ILE A 9 10.90 -10.49 0.35
CA ILE A 9 9.98 -11.05 1.35
C ILE A 9 8.96 -11.79 0.50
N LYS A 10 9.08 -13.13 0.45
CA LYS A 10 8.08 -13.99 -0.17
C LYS A 10 6.76 -13.78 0.57
N LEU A 11 5.97 -12.82 0.10
CA LEU A 11 4.53 -12.70 0.35
C LEU A 11 3.82 -13.84 -0.42
N ASN A 12 4.17 -15.09 -0.13
CA ASN A 12 3.51 -16.28 -0.66
C ASN A 12 2.51 -16.84 0.37
N LEU A 13 1.78 -15.95 1.03
CA LEU A 13 0.68 -16.35 1.93
C LEU A 13 -0.66 -16.47 1.21
N VAL A 14 -0.77 -15.94 -0.01
CA VAL A 14 -1.96 -16.03 -0.87
C VAL A 14 -1.47 -16.22 -2.29
N GLY A 15 -1.99 -17.22 -3.02
CA GLY A 15 -1.52 -17.52 -4.38
C GLY A 15 -1.67 -16.31 -5.33
N PRO A 16 -0.85 -16.19 -6.41
CA PRO A 16 -0.86 -15.04 -7.31
C PRO A 16 -2.23 -14.79 -7.97
N ASN A 17 -3.02 -15.84 -8.19
CA ASN A 17 -4.38 -15.73 -8.72
C ASN A 17 -5.41 -15.24 -7.69
N ARG A 18 -5.13 -15.42 -6.39
CA ARG A 18 -6.04 -15.07 -5.28
C ARG A 18 -5.88 -13.64 -4.81
N LEU A 19 -4.66 -13.11 -4.76
CA LEU A 19 -4.44 -11.66 -4.60
C LEU A 19 -5.10 -10.89 -5.75
N VAL A 20 -5.01 -11.43 -6.97
CA VAL A 20 -5.70 -10.86 -8.14
C VAL A 20 -7.23 -11.01 -8.00
N SER A 21 -7.78 -12.13 -7.53
CA SER A 21 -9.23 -12.27 -7.32
C SER A 21 -9.77 -11.44 -6.15
N PHE A 22 -9.00 -11.31 -5.07
CA PHE A 22 -9.26 -10.46 -3.92
C PHE A 22 -9.23 -8.99 -4.35
N ALA A 23 -8.21 -8.57 -5.13
CA ALA A 23 -8.17 -7.27 -5.79
C ALA A 23 -9.36 -7.07 -6.74
N LYS A 24 -9.78 -8.11 -7.48
CA LYS A 24 -10.93 -8.08 -8.40
C LYS A 24 -12.28 -8.02 -7.69
N ARG A 25 -12.38 -8.56 -6.47
CA ARG A 25 -13.56 -8.43 -5.60
C ARG A 25 -13.54 -7.11 -4.83
N LEU A 26 -12.37 -6.59 -4.46
CA LEU A 26 -12.20 -5.22 -3.97
C LEU A 26 -12.61 -4.19 -5.03
N GLN A 27 -12.34 -4.46 -6.31
CA GLN A 27 -12.86 -3.64 -7.43
C GLN A 27 -14.40 -3.57 -7.45
N SER A 28 -15.12 -4.53 -6.85
CA SER A 28 -16.59 -4.49 -6.72
C SER A 28 -17.10 -3.63 -5.56
N LEU A 29 -16.24 -3.27 -4.61
CA LEU A 29 -16.48 -2.22 -3.61
C LEU A 29 -16.16 -0.81 -4.11
N SER A 30 -15.76 -0.70 -5.39
CA SER A 30 -15.53 0.59 -6.01
C SER A 30 -16.80 1.43 -5.94
N ILE A 31 -16.73 2.55 -5.21
CA ILE A 31 -17.58 3.71 -5.48
C ILE A 31 -17.38 3.98 -6.97
N LYS A 32 -18.48 3.92 -7.74
CA LYS A 32 -18.62 3.82 -9.22
C LYS A 32 -17.76 4.74 -10.10
N SER A 33 -16.78 5.47 -9.60
CA SER A 33 -16.05 6.51 -10.34
C SER A 33 -14.67 6.12 -10.91
N HIS A 34 -13.86 5.19 -10.38
CA HIS A 34 -12.49 4.97 -10.93
C HIS A 34 -11.95 3.52 -10.83
N PRO A 35 -11.40 2.89 -11.90
CA PRO A 35 -11.15 1.44 -11.96
C PRO A 35 -9.68 0.98 -11.97
N GLU A 36 -8.70 1.82 -11.66
CA GLU A 36 -7.28 1.39 -11.63
C GLU A 36 -6.81 1.11 -10.20
N ILE A 37 -5.96 0.08 -10.06
CA ILE A 37 -5.44 -0.48 -8.80
C ILE A 37 -4.93 0.66 -7.91
N LEU A 38 -5.77 1.13 -6.99
CA LEU A 38 -5.42 2.24 -6.11
C LEU A 38 -4.56 1.69 -4.99
N MET A 39 -3.24 1.89 -5.08
CA MET A 39 -2.42 1.97 -3.88
C MET A 39 -3.12 2.94 -2.93
N SER A 40 -3.45 2.51 -1.72
CA SER A 40 -4.20 3.37 -0.81
C SER A 40 -3.42 4.65 -0.52
N CYS A 41 -4.13 5.74 -0.20
CA CYS A 41 -3.48 7.00 0.14
C CYS A 41 -2.43 6.83 1.25
N LEU A 42 -2.71 5.98 2.24
CA LEU A 42 -1.78 5.65 3.33
C LEU A 42 -0.51 4.98 2.82
N GLU A 43 -0.64 3.93 2.01
CA GLU A 43 0.50 3.19 1.45
C GLU A 43 1.36 4.07 0.56
N CYS A 44 0.72 4.90 -0.28
CA CYS A 44 1.44 5.85 -1.12
C CYS A 44 2.25 6.84 -0.26
N LYS A 45 1.65 7.43 0.78
CA LYS A 45 2.35 8.40 1.63
C LYS A 45 3.56 7.78 2.32
N ILE A 46 3.41 6.57 2.87
CA ILE A 46 4.52 5.83 3.52
C ILE A 46 5.65 5.57 2.52
N ALA A 47 5.32 5.07 1.33
CA ALA A 47 6.31 4.77 0.30
C ALA A 47 7.05 6.03 -0.19
N MET A 48 6.30 7.11 -0.46
CA MET A 48 6.88 8.37 -0.93
C MET A 48 7.71 9.06 0.15
N ASP A 49 7.30 9.03 1.41
CA ASP A 49 8.10 9.58 2.51
C ASP A 49 9.42 8.82 2.67
N ALA A 50 9.40 7.48 2.61
CA ALA A 50 10.61 6.67 2.66
C ALA A 50 11.58 7.03 1.51
N ILE A 51 11.06 7.19 0.29
CA ILE A 51 11.86 7.62 -0.87
C ILE A 51 12.44 9.02 -0.66
N LEU A 52 11.62 9.97 -0.21
CA LEU A 52 12.07 11.36 0.00
C LEU A 52 13.14 11.44 1.09
N ILE A 53 13.07 10.63 2.15
CA ILE A 53 14.11 10.55 3.19
C ILE A 53 15.45 10.11 2.58
N GLU A 54 15.45 9.05 1.77
CA GLU A 54 16.67 8.54 1.12
C GLU A 54 17.25 9.53 0.09
N LEU A 55 16.38 10.25 -0.63
CA LEU A 55 16.79 11.22 -1.65
C LEU A 55 17.34 12.52 -1.05
N ARG A 56 16.90 12.92 0.16
CA ARG A 56 17.31 14.18 0.81
C ARG A 56 18.68 14.13 1.50
N THR A 57 19.42 13.03 1.35
CA THR A 57 20.80 12.97 1.83
C THR A 57 21.74 13.71 0.88
N ASP A 58 22.79 14.35 1.42
CA ASP A 58 23.80 15.05 0.60
C ASP A 58 24.40 14.13 -0.47
N LYS A 59 24.56 12.84 -0.15
CA LYS A 59 25.04 11.84 -1.10
C LYS A 59 24.07 11.65 -2.27
N SER A 60 22.78 11.44 -1.99
CA SER A 60 21.75 11.26 -3.02
C SER A 60 21.56 12.52 -3.86
N VAL A 61 21.56 13.70 -3.24
CA VAL A 61 21.50 15.00 -3.92
C VAL A 61 22.67 15.16 -4.90
N ASN A 62 23.90 14.93 -4.44
CA ASN A 62 25.08 15.05 -5.29
C ASN A 62 25.09 14.03 -6.42
N ASN A 63 24.67 12.78 -6.15
CA ASN A 63 24.56 11.76 -7.18
C ASN A 63 23.54 12.14 -8.26
N LEU A 64 22.35 12.59 -7.85
CA LEU A 64 21.31 13.03 -8.79
C LEU A 64 21.74 14.24 -9.60
N ALA A 65 22.43 15.21 -8.98
CA ALA A 65 23.02 16.34 -9.69
C ALA A 65 24.06 15.89 -10.73
N ASN A 66 24.93 14.94 -10.38
CA ASN A 66 25.91 14.37 -11.30
C ASN A 66 25.25 13.60 -12.45
N ASP A 67 24.19 12.85 -12.18
CA ASP A 67 23.41 12.16 -13.23
C ASP A 67 22.79 13.16 -14.21
N LEU A 68 22.26 14.29 -13.72
CA LEU A 68 21.75 15.37 -14.55
C LEU A 68 22.86 16.02 -15.39
N ILE A 69 24.01 16.33 -14.78
CA ILE A 69 25.19 16.87 -15.47
C ILE A 69 25.61 15.94 -16.62
N ASN A 70 25.73 14.65 -16.34
CA ASN A 70 26.12 13.64 -17.32
C ASN A 70 25.05 13.37 -18.38
N GLY A 71 23.78 13.60 -18.06
CA GLY A 71 22.67 13.44 -19.00
C GLY A 71 22.44 14.63 -19.93
N VAL A 72 22.85 15.83 -19.51
CA VAL A 72 22.58 17.10 -20.22
C VAL A 72 23.82 17.65 -20.91
N CYS A 73 24.96 17.79 -20.21
CA CYS A 73 26.13 18.47 -20.76
C CYS A 73 26.72 17.82 -22.04
N PRO A 74 26.77 16.48 -22.18
CA PRO A 74 27.25 15.86 -23.43
C PRO A 74 26.36 16.10 -24.65
N LYS A 75 25.11 16.52 -24.45
CA LYS A 75 24.14 16.78 -25.53
C LYS A 75 24.21 18.21 -26.05
N LEU A 76 24.96 19.09 -25.37
CA LEU A 76 25.16 20.46 -25.83
C LEU A 76 26.18 20.51 -26.97
N PRO A 77 26.13 21.57 -27.80
CA PRO A 77 27.17 21.80 -28.80
C PRO A 77 28.55 21.90 -28.13
N PRO A 78 29.64 21.43 -28.79
CA PRO A 78 30.98 21.35 -28.18
C PRO A 78 31.48 22.66 -27.55
N ALA A 79 31.07 23.80 -28.12
CA ALA A 79 31.42 25.13 -27.63
C ALA A 79 30.91 25.43 -26.21
N PHE A 80 29.89 24.72 -25.73
CA PHE A 80 29.25 24.96 -24.43
C PHE A 80 29.53 23.87 -23.39
N ASN A 81 30.24 22.79 -23.76
CA ASN A 81 30.44 21.66 -22.86
C ASN A 81 31.11 22.09 -21.55
N ALA A 82 32.26 22.77 -21.62
CA ALA A 82 33.00 23.21 -20.43
C ALA A 82 32.14 24.10 -19.52
N SER A 83 31.52 25.14 -20.09
CA SER A 83 30.65 26.03 -19.33
C SER A 83 29.41 25.33 -18.75
N CYS A 84 28.90 24.29 -19.40
CA CYS A 84 27.81 23.48 -18.84
C CYS A 84 28.24 22.74 -17.58
N TYR A 85 29.38 22.04 -17.64
CA TYR A 85 29.92 21.31 -16.49
C TYR A 85 30.18 22.25 -15.31
N ASP A 86 30.76 23.42 -15.56
CA ASP A 86 31.01 24.42 -14.51
C ASP A 86 29.70 24.96 -13.91
N PHE A 87 28.75 25.35 -14.77
CA PHE A 87 27.46 25.90 -14.31
C PHE A 87 26.65 24.86 -13.53
N MET A 88 26.48 23.67 -14.09
CA MET A 88 25.69 22.62 -13.45
C MET A 88 26.41 22.03 -12.24
N GLY A 89 27.75 21.99 -12.21
CA GLY A 89 28.52 21.60 -11.03
C GLY A 89 28.32 22.57 -9.85
N MET A 90 28.22 23.86 -10.15
CA MET A 90 28.03 24.90 -9.12
C MET A 90 26.58 24.96 -8.61
N TYR A 91 25.59 24.90 -9.51
CA TYR A 91 24.18 25.14 -9.16
C TYR A 91 23.35 23.86 -9.05
N GLY A 92 23.74 22.78 -9.73
CA GLY A 92 22.98 21.53 -9.82
C GLY A 92 22.61 20.93 -8.46
N PRO A 93 23.57 20.72 -7.53
CA PRO A 93 23.26 20.17 -6.20
C PRO A 93 22.24 21.02 -5.44
N THR A 94 22.39 22.34 -5.46
CA THR A 94 21.48 23.28 -4.78
C THR A 94 20.07 23.22 -5.37
N VAL A 95 19.95 23.21 -6.70
CA VAL A 95 18.66 23.12 -7.38
C VAL A 95 17.98 21.78 -7.06
N VAL A 96 18.70 20.67 -7.16
CA VAL A 96 18.19 19.34 -6.81
C VAL A 96 17.69 19.31 -5.36
N ASN A 97 18.50 19.84 -4.44
CA ASN A 97 18.15 19.91 -3.03
C ASN A 97 16.85 20.72 -2.82
N MET A 98 16.80 21.94 -3.35
CA MET A 98 15.61 22.79 -3.27
C MET A 98 14.37 22.13 -3.86
N THR A 99 14.50 21.38 -4.96
CA THR A 99 13.39 20.63 -5.55
C THR A 99 12.91 19.52 -4.62
N LEU A 100 13.80 18.71 -4.06
CA LEU A 100 13.44 17.61 -3.16
C LEU A 100 12.77 18.08 -1.86
N TYR A 101 13.12 19.28 -1.37
CA TYR A 101 12.50 19.87 -0.19
C TYR A 101 11.15 20.54 -0.46
N GLN A 102 10.86 20.95 -1.70
CA GLN A 102 9.54 21.48 -2.09
C GLN A 102 8.49 20.39 -2.29
N VAL A 103 8.92 19.16 -2.58
CA VAL A 103 8.02 18.04 -2.82
C VAL A 103 7.64 17.36 -1.50
N THR A 104 6.36 17.05 -1.32
CA THR A 104 5.86 16.27 -0.18
C THR A 104 5.22 14.97 -0.65
N ALA A 105 5.25 13.92 0.18
CA ALA A 105 4.56 12.66 -0.12
C ALA A 105 3.07 12.88 -0.42
N GLU A 106 2.42 13.82 0.27
CA GLU A 106 1.03 14.20 -0.02
C GLU A 106 0.85 14.75 -1.44
N SER A 107 1.68 15.71 -1.85
CA SER A 107 1.59 16.30 -3.20
C SER A 107 1.84 15.25 -4.30
N LEU A 108 2.79 14.33 -4.09
CA LEU A 108 3.07 13.23 -5.01
C LEU A 108 1.89 12.26 -5.09
N CYS A 109 1.35 11.85 -3.94
CA CYS A 109 0.24 10.91 -3.90
C CYS A 109 -1.07 11.49 -4.43
N ILE A 110 -1.30 12.80 -4.30
CA ILE A 110 -2.40 13.51 -4.97
C ILE A 110 -2.17 13.53 -6.49
N GLY A 111 -0.95 13.85 -6.93
CA GLY A 111 -0.59 13.87 -8.35
C GLY A 111 -0.70 12.51 -9.03
N MET A 112 -0.46 11.42 -8.29
CA MET A 112 -0.64 10.04 -8.74
C MET A 112 -2.07 9.52 -8.52
N HIS A 113 -3.01 10.38 -8.12
CA HIS A 113 -4.41 10.04 -7.84
C HIS A 113 -4.62 8.94 -6.78
N SER A 114 -3.60 8.62 -5.99
CA SER A 114 -3.63 7.61 -4.92
C SER A 114 -4.18 8.20 -3.61
N CYS A 115 -3.96 9.49 -3.40
CA CYS A 115 -4.67 10.28 -2.40
C CYS A 115 -5.75 11.11 -3.08
N PRO A 116 -6.91 11.30 -2.43
CA PRO A 116 -7.81 12.32 -2.88
C PRO A 116 -7.07 13.66 -2.84
N ASN A 117 -7.24 14.47 -3.88
CA ASN A 117 -6.96 15.88 -3.71
C ASN A 117 -7.80 16.35 -2.50
N ASN A 118 -7.33 17.31 -1.71
CA ASN A 118 -8.02 17.75 -0.48
C ASN A 118 -9.52 18.06 -0.67
N THR A 119 -10.08 18.07 -1.88
CA THR A 119 -11.51 17.95 -2.19
C THR A 119 -12.23 16.76 -1.60
N ALA A 120 -11.69 15.55 -1.39
CA ALA A 120 -12.54 14.48 -0.81
C ALA A 120 -12.76 14.69 0.69
N ALA A 121 -11.69 14.98 1.43
CA ALA A 121 -11.80 15.39 2.83
C ALA A 121 -12.57 16.70 2.97
N ALA A 122 -12.35 17.68 2.09
CA ALA A 122 -13.12 18.92 2.07
C ALA A 122 -14.57 18.72 1.60
N ALA A 123 -14.87 17.75 0.74
CA ALA A 123 -16.23 17.40 0.33
C ALA A 123 -16.95 16.75 1.51
N ILE A 124 -16.31 15.80 2.20
CA ILE A 124 -16.83 15.19 3.44
C ILE A 124 -17.00 16.25 4.55
N ALA A 125 -16.10 17.24 4.63
CA ALA A 125 -16.25 18.36 5.55
C ALA A 125 -17.44 19.27 5.21
N LYS A 126 -17.79 19.39 3.93
CA LYS A 126 -18.96 20.14 3.43
C LYS A 126 -20.28 19.38 3.59
N LEU A 127 -20.24 18.06 3.82
CA LEU A 127 -21.44 17.27 4.10
C LEU A 127 -22.10 17.72 5.41
N SER A 128 -23.42 17.66 5.44
CA SER A 128 -24.18 17.74 6.69
C SER A 128 -23.87 16.55 7.61
N TYR A 129 -24.29 16.65 8.87
CA TYR A 129 -24.16 15.54 9.83
C TYR A 129 -24.84 14.26 9.30
N SER A 130 -26.06 14.36 8.78
CA SER A 130 -26.81 13.22 8.27
C SER A 130 -26.17 12.57 7.04
N GLU A 131 -25.59 13.37 6.15
CA GLU A 131 -24.89 12.84 4.96
C GLU A 131 -23.59 12.12 5.35
N ARG A 132 -22.86 12.61 6.36
CA ARG A 132 -21.68 11.90 6.90
C ARG A 132 -22.06 10.60 7.58
N GLU A 133 -23.13 10.60 8.36
CA GLU A 133 -23.66 9.41 9.02
C GLU A 133 -24.07 8.34 8.00
N GLN A 134 -24.80 8.75 6.94
CA GLN A 134 -25.18 7.85 5.84
C GLN A 134 -23.95 7.29 5.10
N LEU A 135 -23.00 8.15 4.74
CA LEU A 135 -21.77 7.73 4.06
C LEU A 135 -20.95 6.74 4.92
N SER A 136 -20.83 7.02 6.21
CA SER A 136 -20.15 6.15 7.17
C SER A 136 -20.83 4.78 7.26
N CYS A 137 -22.16 4.77 7.31
CA CYS A 137 -22.94 3.55 7.41
C CYS A 137 -22.85 2.71 6.11
N GLU A 138 -22.97 3.34 4.95
CA GLU A 138 -22.82 2.68 3.64
C GLU A 138 -21.41 2.10 3.46
N ALA A 139 -20.38 2.86 3.82
CA ALA A 139 -18.99 2.40 3.76
C ALA A 139 -18.76 1.19 4.67
N CYS A 140 -19.24 1.24 5.92
CA CYS A 140 -19.11 0.12 6.84
C CYS A 140 -19.86 -1.12 6.35
N GLN A 141 -21.08 -0.97 5.82
CA GLN A 141 -21.83 -2.09 5.26
C GLN A 141 -21.13 -2.69 4.05
N GLY A 142 -20.54 -1.86 3.19
CA GLY A 142 -19.73 -2.31 2.06
C GLY A 142 -18.54 -3.16 2.51
N VAL A 143 -17.73 -2.63 3.44
CA VAL A 143 -16.59 -3.35 4.01
C VAL A 143 -17.03 -4.65 4.67
N SER A 144 -18.09 -4.61 5.48
CA SER A 144 -18.63 -5.79 6.18
C SER A 144 -18.99 -6.90 5.19
N LYS A 145 -19.76 -6.58 4.14
CA LYS A 145 -20.16 -7.54 3.10
C LYS A 145 -18.97 -8.12 2.34
N PHE A 146 -17.95 -7.31 2.09
CA PHE A 146 -16.75 -7.78 1.42
C PHE A 146 -15.99 -8.77 2.30
N VAL A 147 -15.76 -8.42 3.57
CA VAL A 147 -15.09 -9.32 4.51
C VAL A 147 -15.88 -10.62 4.65
N GLU A 148 -17.21 -10.56 4.76
CA GLU A 148 -18.09 -11.73 4.76
C GLU A 148 -17.89 -12.62 3.52
N ALA A 149 -17.86 -12.04 2.32
CA ALA A 149 -17.66 -12.76 1.08
C ALA A 149 -16.27 -13.44 0.99
N GLU A 150 -15.24 -12.84 1.58
CA GLU A 150 -13.89 -13.42 1.59
C GLU A 150 -13.75 -14.52 2.64
N ILE A 151 -14.23 -14.31 3.87
CA ILE A 151 -14.05 -15.31 4.96
C ILE A 151 -14.93 -16.55 4.78
N THR A 152 -16.03 -16.44 4.04
CA THR A 152 -16.90 -17.59 3.69
C THR A 152 -16.37 -18.37 2.49
N ASP A 153 -15.36 -17.87 1.77
CA ASP A 153 -14.72 -18.62 0.70
C ASP A 153 -13.94 -19.82 1.30
N PRO A 154 -14.33 -21.08 0.98
CA PRO A 154 -13.74 -22.27 1.59
C PRO A 154 -12.25 -22.43 1.31
N VAL A 155 -11.70 -21.70 0.34
CA VAL A 155 -10.26 -21.71 0.05
C VAL A 155 -9.48 -20.81 1.00
N ILE A 156 -10.05 -19.72 1.52
CA ILE A 156 -9.36 -18.87 2.51
C ILE A 156 -9.01 -19.68 3.76
N ASN A 157 -9.93 -20.54 4.22
CA ASN A 157 -9.65 -21.46 5.32
C ASN A 157 -8.43 -22.36 5.01
N LYS A 158 -8.39 -22.96 3.82
CA LYS A 158 -7.27 -23.81 3.39
C LYS A 158 -5.95 -23.05 3.31
N GLU A 159 -5.97 -21.82 2.78
CA GLU A 159 -4.78 -20.98 2.67
C GLU A 159 -4.26 -20.54 4.04
N LEU A 160 -5.15 -20.18 4.96
CA LEU A 160 -4.78 -19.83 6.33
C LEU A 160 -4.19 -21.02 7.08
N VAL A 161 -4.82 -22.20 6.97
CA VAL A 161 -4.31 -23.45 7.56
C VAL A 161 -2.93 -23.78 6.97
N HIS A 162 -2.80 -23.74 5.65
CA HIS A 162 -1.53 -24.01 4.98
C HIS A 162 -0.45 -22.97 5.35
N GLY A 163 -0.80 -21.69 5.43
CA GLY A 163 0.09 -20.62 5.85
C GLY A 163 0.61 -20.85 7.26
N LEU A 164 -0.27 -21.20 8.20
CA LEU A 164 0.11 -21.49 9.57
C LEU A 164 0.96 -22.76 9.68
N THR A 165 0.62 -23.83 8.95
CA THR A 165 1.43 -25.05 8.91
C THR A 165 2.82 -24.78 8.34
N SER A 166 2.90 -24.04 7.23
CA SER A 166 4.15 -23.81 6.49
C SER A 166 5.08 -22.80 7.16
N LEU A 167 4.55 -21.72 7.73
CA LEU A 167 5.34 -20.65 8.33
C LEU A 167 5.58 -20.82 9.83
N VAL A 168 4.73 -21.57 10.53
CA VAL A 168 4.82 -21.74 11.98
C VAL A 168 5.06 -23.20 12.35
N CYS A 169 4.16 -24.12 11.99
CA CYS A 169 4.25 -25.49 12.49
C CYS A 169 5.50 -26.22 11.99
N ASN A 170 5.99 -25.97 10.78
CA ASN A 170 7.25 -26.54 10.28
C ASN A 170 8.50 -26.05 11.03
N HIS A 171 8.39 -24.98 11.82
CA HIS A 171 9.50 -24.36 12.55
C HIS A 171 9.44 -24.57 14.06
N VAL A 172 8.41 -25.26 14.58
CA VAL A 172 8.37 -25.67 15.99
C VAL A 172 9.16 -26.96 16.22
N PRO A 173 9.58 -27.27 17.47
CA PRO A 173 10.21 -28.55 17.78
C PRO A 173 9.37 -29.73 17.30
N LYS A 174 10.02 -30.80 16.80
CA LYS A 174 9.33 -31.98 16.25
C LYS A 174 8.24 -32.55 17.16
N ALA A 175 8.45 -32.52 18.48
CA ALA A 175 7.48 -32.97 19.47
C ALA A 175 6.17 -32.14 19.50
N ALA A 176 6.24 -30.86 19.11
CA ALA A 176 5.11 -29.93 19.10
C ALA A 176 4.42 -29.82 17.72
N PHE A 177 4.99 -30.41 16.66
CA PHE A 177 4.48 -30.29 15.29
C PHE A 177 3.02 -30.72 15.18
N ASN A 178 2.68 -31.91 15.68
CA ASN A 178 1.31 -32.44 15.59
C ASN A 178 0.31 -31.59 16.39
N VAL A 179 0.72 -31.08 17.56
CA VAL A 179 -0.10 -30.19 18.38
C VAL A 179 -0.39 -28.88 17.63
N CYS A 180 0.65 -28.27 17.04
CA CYS A 180 0.51 -27.07 16.23
C CYS A 180 -0.41 -27.31 15.02
N ASN A 181 -0.21 -28.40 14.29
CA ASN A 181 -0.98 -28.68 13.08
C ASN A 181 -2.46 -28.97 13.39
N ASN A 182 -2.75 -29.66 14.50
CA ASN A 182 -4.12 -29.88 14.95
C ASN A 182 -4.79 -28.58 15.39
N LEU A 183 -4.05 -27.69 16.06
CA LEU A 183 -4.55 -26.37 16.43
C LEU A 183 -4.83 -25.52 15.18
N ALA A 184 -3.93 -25.54 14.19
CA ALA A 184 -4.15 -24.84 12.92
C ALA A 184 -5.44 -25.31 12.23
N GLN A 185 -5.61 -26.63 12.12
CA GLN A 185 -6.78 -27.23 11.48
C GLN A 185 -8.08 -27.02 12.25
N GLY A 186 -8.05 -27.01 13.58
CA GLY A 186 -9.25 -26.86 14.41
C GLY A 186 -9.63 -25.41 14.70
N THR A 187 -8.65 -24.54 14.96
CA THR A 187 -8.89 -23.17 15.42
C THR A 187 -9.22 -22.22 14.28
N ILE A 188 -8.58 -22.34 13.12
CA ILE A 188 -8.82 -21.42 12.00
C ILE A 188 -10.29 -21.46 11.52
N PRO A 189 -10.91 -22.64 11.29
CA PRO A 189 -12.32 -22.70 10.91
C PRO A 189 -13.24 -22.06 11.97
N LEU A 190 -12.99 -22.32 13.25
CA LEU A 190 -13.77 -21.75 14.35
C LEU A 190 -13.65 -20.22 14.40
N MET A 191 -12.46 -19.68 14.17
CA MET A 191 -12.24 -18.23 14.09
C MET A 191 -13.00 -17.62 12.92
N LEU A 192 -12.92 -18.21 11.72
CA LEU A 192 -13.63 -17.72 10.55
C LEU A 192 -15.15 -17.73 10.76
N THR A 193 -15.71 -18.82 11.30
CA THR A 193 -17.14 -18.88 11.66
C THR A 193 -17.51 -17.81 12.68
N ARG A 194 -16.63 -17.50 13.64
CA ARG A 194 -16.91 -16.46 14.64
C ARG A 194 -16.91 -15.06 14.01
N ILE A 195 -15.98 -14.79 13.10
CA ILE A 195 -15.91 -13.53 12.35
C ILE A 195 -17.15 -13.39 11.47
N GLU A 196 -17.57 -14.46 10.79
CA GLU A 196 -18.79 -14.51 9.98
C GLU A 196 -20.02 -14.16 10.82
N GLN A 197 -20.19 -14.78 11.99
CA GLN A 197 -21.30 -14.45 12.89
C GLN A 197 -21.30 -12.98 13.33
N ILE A 198 -20.12 -12.45 13.67
CA ILE A 198 -20.00 -11.05 14.10
C ILE A 198 -20.44 -10.11 12.97
N ILE A 199 -20.03 -10.38 11.73
CA ILE A 199 -20.30 -9.55 10.56
C ILE A 199 -21.76 -9.72 10.07
N GLY A 200 -22.22 -10.95 9.90
CA GLY A 200 -23.54 -11.30 9.35
C GLY A 200 -24.72 -10.85 10.23
N ASP A 201 -24.50 -10.68 11.54
CA ASP A 201 -25.47 -10.06 12.45
C ASP A 201 -25.77 -8.58 12.12
N GLY A 202 -25.01 -7.95 11.22
CA GLY A 202 -25.13 -6.53 10.86
C GLY A 202 -24.80 -5.59 12.02
N LYS A 203 -24.33 -6.13 13.14
CA LYS A 203 -24.05 -5.39 14.38
C LYS A 203 -22.70 -4.69 14.35
N VAL A 204 -21.75 -5.13 13.52
CA VAL A 204 -20.42 -4.50 13.46
C VAL A 204 -20.55 -3.00 13.25
N CYS A 205 -21.32 -2.58 12.25
CA CYS A 205 -21.47 -1.15 11.94
C CYS A 205 -22.15 -0.36 13.05
N LYS A 206 -23.13 -0.96 13.74
CA LYS A 206 -23.79 -0.35 14.90
C LYS A 206 -22.86 -0.26 16.12
N ASN A 207 -22.08 -1.31 16.36
CA ASN A 207 -21.19 -1.41 17.50
C ASN A 207 -20.01 -0.46 17.41
N ILE A 208 -19.58 -0.09 16.20
CA ILE A 208 -18.53 0.92 15.98
C ILE A 208 -19.09 2.31 15.72
N HIS A 209 -20.40 2.52 15.87
CA HIS A 209 -21.08 3.78 15.60
C HIS A 209 -20.87 4.32 14.17
N ALA A 210 -20.70 3.42 13.20
CA ALA A 210 -20.72 3.76 11.79
C ALA A 210 -22.16 3.80 11.24
N CYS A 211 -23.05 3.05 11.89
CA CYS A 211 -24.50 3.15 11.89
C CYS A 211 -24.95 3.09 13.38
#